data_AF-A0A9D9SA22-F1
#
_entry.id   AF-A0A9D9SA22-F1
#
_cell.length_a   1.000
_cell.length_b   1.000
_cell.length_c   1.000
_cell.angle_alpha   90.00
_cell.angle_beta   90.00
_cell.angle_gamma   90.00
#
_symmetry.space_group_name_H-M   'P 1'
#
loop_
_entity.id
_entity.type
_entity.pdbx_description
1 polymer ?
#
loop_
_entity_poly.entity_id
_entity_poly.type
_entity_poly.pdbx_seq_one_letter_code
_entity_poly.pdbx_strand_id
1 'polypeptide(L)'
;MPDKTSNERSQAAGPPQPGPVELFHKTFHELLESIARSADPFGVTAPIVHAQLAWAAHPKELGDRLVSLSSDLWRLQQHAMNRALGLPDADPIAVVEGDARFADPAWSEHAGWDLLKECYLAFTHHTQDMLYDTPGMKKKGRERAAFWWRNWLNAVAPTNYLFTNPVAMRKALETRGESLMRGFRNFLDDLQAGDVRMTNPDHFRVGENLATTPGAVVLRTRLVEVIHYAPTQPTVHAEPVVIVTPWINKFYVLDLVPRKSMIRFLLDQGLDVFITSWKNPDASMRDVTFDDYLLEGVHAAVEVARALTGAPKVHA
;
A
#
# COMPACT_ATOMS: atom_id res chain seq x y z
N MET A 1 -53.44 16.35 58.42
CA MET A 1 -54.38 15.32 57.93
C MET A 1 -54.96 15.81 56.61
N PRO A 2 -55.28 14.94 55.65
CA PRO A 2 -54.47 14.03 54.80
C PRO A 2 -54.34 14.67 53.37
N ASP A 3 -53.78 14.14 52.27
CA ASP A 3 -53.73 12.77 51.75
C ASP A 3 -52.66 12.62 50.63
N LYS A 4 -52.31 11.37 50.35
CA LYS A 4 -51.22 10.83 49.51
C LYS A 4 -51.52 10.90 48.00
N THR A 5 -50.48 11.12 47.18
CA THR A 5 -50.28 10.49 45.85
C THR A 5 -48.79 10.57 45.50
N SER A 6 -48.05 9.47 45.73
CA SER A 6 -47.61 8.49 44.73
C SER A 6 -46.46 8.97 43.83
N ASN A 7 -45.28 8.54 44.27
CA ASN A 7 -43.98 8.59 43.60
C ASN A 7 -43.95 7.55 42.46
N GLU A 8 -43.91 7.99 41.20
CA GLU A 8 -43.56 7.11 40.06
C GLU A 8 -42.37 7.70 39.29
N ARG A 9 -41.19 7.17 39.59
CA ARG A 9 -40.02 7.26 38.72
C ARG A 9 -40.27 6.33 37.52
N SER A 10 -40.40 6.92 36.34
CA SER A 10 -40.35 6.21 35.06
C SER A 10 -39.04 5.43 34.94
N GLN A 11 -39.12 4.09 35.06
CA GLN A 11 -38.03 3.20 34.67
C GLN A 11 -38.05 3.08 33.15
N ALA A 12 -37.02 3.64 32.50
CA ALA A 12 -36.78 3.42 31.09
C ALA A 12 -36.49 1.93 30.84
N ALA A 13 -37.41 1.25 30.16
CA ALA A 13 -37.23 -0.12 29.71
C ALA A 13 -36.06 -0.17 28.71
N GLY A 14 -35.01 -0.92 29.05
CA GLY A 14 -33.95 -1.27 28.10
C GLY A 14 -34.49 -2.09 26.93
N PRO A 15 -33.77 -2.14 25.79
CA PRO A 15 -34.24 -2.86 24.61
C PRO A 15 -34.55 -4.33 24.92
N PRO A 16 -35.55 -4.93 24.28
CA PRO A 16 -35.97 -6.30 24.58
C PRO A 16 -34.79 -7.26 24.36
N GLN A 17 -34.54 -8.11 25.35
CA GLN A 17 -33.56 -9.18 25.27
C GLN A 17 -33.97 -10.16 24.15
N PRO A 18 -33.06 -10.52 23.23
CA PRO A 18 -33.40 -11.42 22.13
C PRO A 18 -33.86 -12.78 22.65
N GLY A 19 -34.86 -13.36 21.99
CA GLY A 19 -35.45 -14.64 22.40
C GLY A 19 -34.43 -15.80 22.30
N PRO A 20 -34.64 -16.94 23.00
CA PRO A 20 -33.69 -18.05 23.03
C PRO A 20 -33.31 -18.60 21.64
N VAL A 21 -34.25 -18.57 20.69
CA VAL A 21 -34.04 -18.99 19.29
C VAL A 21 -33.17 -17.99 18.53
N GLU A 22 -33.36 -16.70 18.79
CA GLU A 22 -32.61 -15.60 18.16
C GLU A 22 -31.18 -15.53 18.71
N LEU A 23 -31.01 -15.78 20.01
CA LEU A 23 -29.71 -15.95 20.65
C LEU A 23 -28.98 -17.16 20.08
N PHE A 24 -29.65 -18.32 19.94
CA PHE A 24 -29.08 -19.50 19.32
C PHE A 24 -28.64 -19.24 17.87
N HIS A 25 -29.48 -18.59 17.06
CA HIS A 25 -29.13 -18.21 15.68
C HIS A 25 -27.93 -17.28 15.62
N LYS A 26 -27.87 -16.27 16.49
CA LYS A 26 -26.77 -15.31 16.57
C LYS A 26 -25.47 -15.96 17.00
N THR A 27 -25.49 -16.75 18.07
CA THR A 27 -24.31 -17.47 18.59
C THR A 27 -23.82 -18.52 17.60
N PHE A 28 -24.73 -19.19 16.89
CA PHE A 28 -24.37 -20.14 15.82
C PHE A 28 -23.73 -19.43 14.62
N HIS A 29 -24.26 -18.28 14.20
CA HIS A 29 -23.64 -17.46 13.16
C HIS A 29 -22.27 -16.90 13.57
N GLU A 30 -22.13 -16.40 14.81
CA GLU A 30 -20.85 -15.92 15.35
C GLU A 30 -19.81 -17.06 15.44
N LEU A 31 -20.23 -18.28 15.77
CA LEU A 31 -19.38 -19.46 15.79
C LEU A 31 -18.93 -19.85 14.37
N LEU A 32 -19.85 -19.87 13.39
CA LEU A 32 -19.50 -20.14 11.99
C LEU A 32 -18.58 -19.06 11.41
N GLU A 33 -18.81 -17.78 11.75
CA GLU A 33 -17.90 -16.70 11.37
C GLU A 33 -16.54 -16.83 12.05
N SER A 34 -16.48 -17.26 13.31
CA SER A 34 -15.23 -17.50 14.04
C SER A 34 -14.44 -18.65 13.43
N ILE A 35 -15.11 -19.75 13.07
CA ILE A 35 -14.51 -20.90 12.39
C ILE A 35 -14.01 -20.48 10.99
N ALA A 36 -14.82 -19.74 10.23
CA ALA A 36 -14.42 -19.20 8.93
C ALA A 36 -13.22 -18.24 9.04
N ARG A 37 -13.17 -17.37 10.06
CA ARG A 37 -12.01 -16.49 10.33
C ARG A 37 -10.77 -17.25 10.77
N SER A 38 -10.92 -18.38 11.47
CA SER A 38 -9.78 -19.23 11.86
C SER A 38 -9.20 -20.01 10.68
N ALA A 39 -10.05 -20.43 9.73
CA ALA A 39 -9.64 -21.12 8.51
C ALA A 39 -9.16 -20.16 7.41
N ASP A 40 -9.60 -18.90 7.45
CA ASP A 40 -9.27 -17.86 6.49
C ASP A 40 -8.97 -16.52 7.20
N PRO A 41 -7.83 -16.42 7.92
CA PRO A 41 -7.49 -15.26 8.75
C PRO A 41 -7.36 -13.96 7.96
N PHE A 42 -7.09 -14.06 6.65
CA PHE A 42 -6.98 -12.92 5.74
C PHE A 42 -8.26 -12.69 4.91
N GLY A 43 -9.26 -13.57 5.03
CA GLY A 43 -10.50 -13.59 4.24
C GLY A 43 -10.25 -13.58 2.73
N VAL A 44 -9.33 -14.44 2.28
CA VAL A 44 -8.95 -14.70 0.88
C VAL A 44 -9.95 -15.67 0.25
N THR A 45 -10.20 -16.79 0.91
CA THR A 45 -10.90 -17.97 0.39
C THR A 45 -12.40 -17.78 0.36
N ALA A 46 -13.00 -17.24 1.42
CA ALA A 46 -14.46 -17.13 1.52
C ALA A 46 -15.09 -16.28 0.39
N PRO A 47 -14.56 -15.09 0.03
CA PRO A 47 -15.09 -14.32 -1.10
C PRO A 47 -14.95 -15.03 -2.45
N ILE A 48 -13.88 -15.79 -2.66
CA ILE A 48 -13.63 -16.54 -3.90
C ILE A 48 -14.63 -17.68 -4.04
N VAL A 49 -14.82 -18.48 -2.99
CA VAL A 49 -15.78 -19.59 -2.97
C VAL A 49 -17.21 -19.07 -3.17
N HIS A 50 -17.58 -17.97 -2.51
CA HIS A 50 -18.89 -17.34 -2.72
C HIS A 50 -19.08 -16.88 -4.15
N ALA A 51 -18.03 -16.33 -4.79
CA ALA A 51 -18.12 -15.94 -6.19
C ALA A 51 -18.32 -17.13 -7.12
N GLN A 52 -17.60 -18.22 -6.90
CA GLN A 52 -17.77 -19.46 -7.66
C GLN A 52 -19.18 -20.04 -7.52
N LEU A 53 -19.70 -20.11 -6.29
CA LEU A 53 -21.06 -20.59 -6.02
C LEU A 53 -22.13 -19.69 -6.63
N ALA A 54 -21.94 -18.36 -6.60
CA ALA A 54 -22.83 -17.42 -7.24
C ALA A 54 -22.86 -17.65 -8.76
N TRP A 55 -21.72 -17.76 -9.43
CA TRP A 55 -21.70 -18.06 -10.86
C TRP A 55 -22.35 -19.42 -11.20
N ALA A 56 -22.15 -20.44 -10.36
CA ALA A 56 -22.80 -21.73 -10.53
C ALA A 56 -24.34 -21.68 -10.38
N ALA A 57 -24.85 -20.82 -9.50
CA ALA A 57 -26.29 -20.59 -9.31
C ALA A 57 -26.93 -19.73 -10.41
N HIS A 58 -26.12 -19.09 -11.26
CA HIS A 58 -26.54 -18.18 -12.33
C HIS A 58 -26.04 -18.66 -13.71
N PRO A 59 -26.53 -19.82 -14.22
CA PRO A 59 -25.96 -20.48 -15.40
C PRO A 59 -26.17 -19.71 -16.70
N LYS A 60 -27.20 -18.87 -16.80
CA LYS A 60 -27.44 -18.05 -17.98
C LYS A 60 -26.41 -16.93 -18.08
N GLU A 61 -26.23 -16.18 -17.00
CA GLU A 61 -25.25 -15.10 -16.90
C GLU A 61 -23.83 -15.64 -17.08
N LEU A 62 -23.53 -16.83 -16.52
CA LEU A 62 -22.26 -17.52 -16.74
C LEU A 62 -22.08 -17.88 -18.22
N GLY A 63 -23.12 -18.40 -18.88
CA GLY A 63 -23.11 -18.68 -20.31
C GLY A 63 -22.80 -17.45 -21.15
N ASP A 64 -23.43 -16.31 -20.84
CA ASP A 64 -23.18 -15.04 -21.53
C ASP A 64 -21.70 -14.59 -21.39
N ARG A 65 -21.10 -14.78 -20.20
CA ARG A 65 -19.67 -14.50 -19.98
C ARG A 65 -18.77 -15.45 -20.78
N LEU A 66 -19.06 -16.73 -20.81
CA LEU A 66 -18.28 -17.71 -21.59
C LEU A 66 -18.35 -17.43 -23.09
N VAL A 67 -19.50 -16.99 -23.61
CA VAL A 67 -19.65 -16.56 -25.02
C VAL A 67 -18.82 -15.30 -25.29
N SER A 68 -18.83 -14.33 -24.38
CA SER A 68 -17.99 -13.13 -24.49
C SER A 68 -16.50 -13.49 -24.53
N LEU A 69 -16.03 -14.32 -23.59
CA LEU A 69 -14.64 -14.80 -23.57
C LEU A 69 -14.28 -15.52 -24.86
N SER A 70 -15.16 -16.40 -25.36
CA SER A 70 -14.92 -17.13 -26.60
C SER A 70 -14.79 -16.19 -27.80
N SER A 71 -15.57 -15.10 -27.82
CA SER A 71 -15.49 -14.07 -28.86
C SER A 71 -14.18 -13.30 -28.79
N ASP A 72 -13.71 -12.97 -27.59
CA ASP A 72 -12.43 -12.28 -27.39
C ASP A 72 -11.24 -13.17 -27.73
N LEU A 73 -11.28 -14.46 -27.37
CA LEU A 73 -10.27 -15.45 -27.77
C LEU A 73 -10.24 -15.66 -29.29
N TRP A 74 -11.39 -15.60 -29.96
CA TRP A 74 -11.45 -15.67 -31.42
C TRP A 74 -10.81 -14.44 -32.08
N ARG A 75 -11.10 -13.23 -31.58
CA ARG A 75 -10.43 -12.00 -32.03
C ARG A 75 -8.93 -12.08 -31.83
N LEU A 76 -8.49 -12.58 -30.67
CA LEU A 76 -7.09 -12.78 -30.36
C LEU A 76 -6.41 -13.78 -31.33
N GLN A 77 -7.08 -14.88 -31.66
CA GLN A 77 -6.58 -15.83 -32.64
C GLN A 77 -6.46 -15.21 -34.04
N GLN A 78 -7.44 -14.40 -34.46
CA GLN A 78 -7.38 -13.66 -35.72
C GLN A 78 -6.23 -12.65 -35.73
N HIS A 79 -6.06 -11.88 -34.65
CA HIS A 79 -4.96 -10.95 -34.47
C HIS A 79 -3.60 -11.66 -34.58
N ALA A 80 -3.43 -12.76 -33.85
CA ALA A 80 -2.20 -13.57 -33.90
C ALA A 80 -1.87 -14.05 -35.32
N MET A 81 -2.89 -14.50 -36.07
CA MET A 81 -2.72 -14.94 -37.46
C MET A 81 -2.32 -13.76 -38.36
N ASN A 82 -2.96 -12.60 -38.23
CA ASN A 82 -2.63 -11.40 -38.99
C ASN A 82 -1.17 -10.97 -38.73
N ARG A 83 -0.77 -10.91 -37.45
CA ARG A 83 0.60 -10.57 -37.05
C ARG A 83 1.62 -11.59 -37.57
N ALA A 84 1.30 -12.89 -37.52
CA ALA A 84 2.17 -13.95 -38.06
C ALA A 84 2.36 -13.86 -39.58
N LEU A 85 1.36 -13.36 -40.31
CA LEU A 85 1.43 -13.09 -41.75
C LEU A 85 2.05 -11.71 -42.08
N GLY A 86 2.47 -10.94 -41.08
CA GLY A 86 3.05 -9.61 -41.26
C GLY A 86 2.03 -8.51 -41.62
N LEU A 87 0.73 -8.79 -41.44
CA LEU A 87 -0.32 -7.80 -41.67
C LEU A 87 -0.41 -6.85 -40.46
N PRO A 88 -0.63 -5.54 -40.70
CA PRO A 88 -0.88 -4.60 -39.62
C PRO A 88 -2.27 -4.88 -39.02
N ASP A 89 -2.33 -4.99 -37.70
CA ASP A 89 -3.56 -5.15 -36.94
C ASP A 89 -3.40 -4.43 -35.60
N ALA A 90 -4.48 -3.84 -35.09
CA ALA A 90 -4.46 -3.18 -33.78
C ALA A 90 -4.65 -4.23 -32.68
N ASP A 91 -3.98 -4.05 -31.55
CA ASP A 91 -4.13 -4.91 -30.37
C ASP A 91 -5.62 -5.00 -29.99
N PRO A 92 -6.27 -6.18 -30.06
CA PRO A 92 -7.68 -6.34 -29.70
C PRO A 92 -7.94 -6.02 -28.23
N ILE A 93 -6.92 -6.10 -27.38
CA ILE A 93 -7.01 -5.88 -25.94
C ILE A 93 -5.97 -4.85 -25.53
N ALA A 94 -6.45 -3.64 -25.23
CA ALA A 94 -5.58 -2.56 -24.80
C ALA A 94 -4.94 -2.86 -23.45
N VAL A 95 -3.64 -2.58 -23.35
CA VAL A 95 -2.94 -2.50 -22.06
C VAL A 95 -3.55 -1.35 -21.25
N VAL A 96 -3.85 -1.60 -19.97
CA VAL A 96 -4.34 -0.55 -19.07
C VAL A 96 -3.29 0.57 -18.99
N GLU A 97 -3.74 1.82 -19.12
CA GLU A 97 -2.86 2.98 -19.04
C GLU A 97 -2.05 2.95 -17.74
N GLY A 98 -0.72 3.05 -17.88
CA GLY A 98 0.21 3.01 -16.75
C GLY A 98 0.72 1.61 -16.34
N ASP A 99 0.33 0.52 -17.03
CA ASP A 99 0.92 -0.80 -16.77
C ASP A 99 2.36 -0.89 -17.31
N ALA A 100 3.32 -0.64 -16.43
CA ALA A 100 4.75 -0.64 -16.76
C ALA A 100 5.31 -2.02 -17.15
N ARG A 101 4.57 -3.12 -16.89
CA ARG A 101 5.05 -4.49 -17.15
C ARG A 101 5.28 -4.76 -18.64
N PHE A 102 4.47 -4.15 -19.50
CA PHE A 102 4.49 -4.33 -20.94
C PHE A 102 5.06 -3.11 -21.69
N ALA A 103 5.84 -2.26 -21.01
CA ALA A 103 6.36 -1.01 -21.58
C ALA A 103 7.51 -1.20 -22.59
N ASP A 104 8.21 -2.35 -22.55
CA ASP A 104 9.29 -2.63 -23.50
C ASP A 104 8.74 -2.97 -24.89
N PRO A 105 9.26 -2.37 -25.98
CA PRO A 105 8.77 -2.61 -27.34
C PRO A 105 8.77 -4.08 -27.76
N ALA A 106 9.61 -4.93 -27.16
CA ALA A 106 9.66 -6.35 -27.48
C ALA A 106 8.31 -7.06 -27.27
N TRP A 107 7.44 -6.53 -26.40
CA TRP A 107 6.09 -7.04 -26.17
C TRP A 107 5.09 -6.79 -27.30
N SER A 108 5.36 -5.83 -28.20
CA SER A 108 4.48 -5.53 -29.34
C SER A 108 5.16 -5.76 -30.69
N GLU A 109 6.49 -5.69 -30.76
CA GLU A 109 7.23 -5.88 -32.02
C GLU A 109 7.24 -7.34 -32.50
N HIS A 110 7.21 -8.31 -31.58
CA HIS A 110 7.33 -9.73 -31.90
C HIS A 110 6.00 -10.43 -31.69
N ALA A 111 5.43 -11.00 -32.76
CA ALA A 111 4.11 -11.65 -32.75
C ALA A 111 3.95 -12.71 -31.64
N GLY A 112 5.01 -13.45 -31.29
CA GLY A 112 4.96 -14.44 -30.21
C GLY A 112 4.81 -13.83 -28.81
N TRP A 113 5.55 -12.75 -28.51
CA TRP A 113 5.46 -12.06 -27.22
C TRP A 113 4.18 -11.24 -27.10
N ASP A 114 3.73 -10.69 -28.22
CA ASP A 114 2.47 -9.97 -28.39
C ASP A 114 1.29 -10.90 -28.06
N LEU A 115 1.24 -12.08 -28.67
CA LEU A 115 0.23 -13.09 -28.37
C LEU A 115 0.23 -13.50 -26.89
N LEU A 116 1.41 -13.70 -26.29
CA LEU A 116 1.51 -14.07 -24.87
C LEU A 116 0.98 -12.97 -23.95
N LYS A 117 1.35 -11.71 -24.22
CA LYS A 117 0.85 -10.52 -23.54
C LYS A 117 -0.68 -10.46 -23.64
N GLU A 118 -1.21 -10.55 -24.85
CA GLU A 118 -2.65 -10.40 -25.07
C GLU A 118 -3.47 -11.56 -24.52
N CYS A 119 -2.98 -12.80 -24.58
CA CYS A 119 -3.59 -13.94 -23.88
C CYS A 119 -3.72 -13.64 -22.38
N TYR A 120 -2.62 -13.17 -21.77
CA TYR A 120 -2.60 -12.84 -20.35
C TYR A 120 -3.60 -11.73 -20.00
N LEU A 121 -3.65 -10.65 -20.81
CA LEU A 121 -4.57 -9.54 -20.61
C LEU A 121 -6.03 -9.97 -20.79
N ALA A 122 -6.33 -10.81 -21.81
CA ALA A 122 -7.66 -11.36 -22.04
C ALA A 122 -8.20 -12.09 -20.80
N PHE A 123 -7.42 -13.03 -20.28
CA PHE A 123 -7.81 -13.80 -19.10
C PHE A 123 -7.90 -12.91 -17.86
N THR A 124 -6.98 -11.96 -17.69
CA THR A 124 -6.93 -11.09 -16.51
C THR A 124 -8.14 -10.15 -16.49
N HIS A 125 -8.42 -9.44 -17.59
CA HIS A 125 -9.56 -8.53 -17.70
C HIS A 125 -10.87 -9.30 -17.55
N HIS A 126 -11.02 -10.42 -18.28
CA HIS A 126 -12.22 -11.24 -18.20
C HIS A 126 -12.50 -11.73 -16.77
N THR A 127 -11.47 -12.24 -16.08
CA THR A 127 -11.59 -12.72 -14.69
C THR A 127 -11.96 -11.58 -13.75
N GLN A 128 -11.34 -10.40 -13.91
CA GLN A 128 -11.64 -9.23 -13.07
C GLN A 128 -13.09 -8.75 -13.28
N ASP A 129 -13.55 -8.64 -14.53
CA ASP A 129 -14.91 -8.25 -14.85
C ASP A 129 -15.93 -9.22 -14.25
N MET A 130 -15.69 -10.53 -14.39
CA MET A 130 -16.53 -11.56 -13.75
C MET A 130 -16.61 -11.40 -12.23
N LEU A 131 -15.54 -10.97 -11.57
CA LEU A 131 -15.56 -10.78 -10.11
C LEU A 131 -16.40 -9.57 -9.71
N TYR A 132 -16.27 -8.44 -10.42
CA TYR A 132 -17.06 -7.24 -10.16
C TYR A 132 -18.55 -7.42 -10.52
N ASP A 133 -18.84 -8.25 -11.52
CA ASP A 133 -20.20 -8.52 -11.99
C ASP A 133 -20.85 -9.73 -11.32
N THR A 134 -20.20 -10.32 -10.31
CA THR A 134 -20.69 -11.52 -9.64
C THR A 134 -22.13 -11.35 -9.12
N PRO A 135 -23.10 -12.12 -9.63
CA PRO A 135 -24.50 -12.01 -9.23
C PRO A 135 -24.72 -12.29 -7.74
N GLY A 136 -25.71 -11.64 -7.12
CA GLY A 136 -26.10 -11.92 -5.72
C GLY A 136 -25.08 -11.56 -4.63
N MET A 137 -23.85 -11.17 -4.97
CA MET A 137 -22.83 -10.76 -4.00
C MET A 137 -22.92 -9.27 -3.65
N LYS A 138 -22.72 -8.93 -2.37
CA LYS A 138 -22.58 -7.54 -1.90
C LYS A 138 -21.30 -6.90 -2.47
N LYS A 139 -21.32 -5.59 -2.74
CA LYS A 139 -20.19 -4.81 -3.27
C LYS A 139 -18.85 -5.10 -2.58
N LYS A 140 -18.82 -5.01 -1.24
CA LYS A 140 -17.62 -5.28 -0.42
C LYS A 140 -17.06 -6.71 -0.62
N GLY A 141 -17.93 -7.69 -0.86
CA GLY A 141 -17.53 -9.07 -1.14
C GLY A 141 -16.86 -9.20 -2.52
N ARG A 142 -17.42 -8.54 -3.54
CA ARG A 142 -16.85 -8.51 -4.90
C ARG A 142 -15.49 -7.82 -4.94
N GLU A 143 -15.37 -6.65 -4.30
CA GLU A 143 -14.10 -5.91 -4.21
C GLU A 143 -13.00 -6.73 -3.51
N ARG A 144 -13.35 -7.47 -2.45
CA ARG A 144 -12.40 -8.32 -1.72
C ARG A 144 -11.97 -9.53 -2.57
N ALA A 145 -12.90 -10.17 -3.28
CA ALA A 145 -12.57 -11.26 -4.20
C ALA A 145 -11.68 -10.76 -5.36
N ALA A 146 -12.04 -9.63 -5.97
CA ALA A 146 -11.27 -8.97 -7.02
C ALA A 146 -9.85 -8.58 -6.54
N PHE A 147 -9.71 -8.07 -5.32
CA PHE A 147 -8.40 -7.73 -4.74
C PHE A 147 -7.47 -8.94 -4.67
N TRP A 148 -7.94 -10.06 -4.11
CA TRP A 148 -7.13 -11.26 -3.97
C TRP A 148 -6.82 -11.91 -5.31
N TRP A 149 -7.80 -11.96 -6.22
CA TRP A 149 -7.56 -12.49 -7.56
C TRP A 149 -6.58 -11.63 -8.34
N ARG A 150 -6.65 -10.30 -8.23
CA ARG A 150 -5.67 -9.40 -8.84
C ARG A 150 -4.26 -9.71 -8.37
N ASN A 151 -4.05 -9.98 -7.08
CA ASN A 151 -2.72 -10.34 -6.55
C ASN A 151 -2.20 -11.65 -7.18
N TRP A 152 -3.06 -12.66 -7.30
CA TRP A 152 -2.66 -13.92 -7.93
C TRP A 152 -2.43 -13.78 -9.45
N LEU A 153 -3.31 -13.06 -10.16
CA LEU A 153 -3.16 -12.74 -11.58
C LEU A 153 -1.87 -11.96 -11.85
N ASN A 154 -1.49 -11.05 -10.93
CA ASN A 154 -0.21 -10.36 -11.00
C ASN A 154 0.97 -11.29 -10.72
N ALA A 155 0.82 -12.27 -9.83
CA ALA A 155 1.89 -13.23 -9.52
C ALA A 155 2.20 -14.18 -10.70
N VAL A 156 1.18 -14.57 -11.46
CA VAL A 156 1.33 -15.44 -12.65
C VAL A 156 1.63 -14.66 -13.94
N ALA A 157 1.86 -13.35 -13.85
CA ALA A 157 2.17 -12.55 -15.03
C ALA A 157 3.42 -13.08 -15.76
N PRO A 158 3.42 -13.09 -17.12
CA PRO A 158 4.55 -13.62 -17.90
C PRO A 158 5.85 -12.85 -17.64
N THR A 159 5.75 -11.60 -17.17
CA THR A 159 6.89 -10.76 -16.80
C THR A 159 7.67 -11.26 -15.59
N ASN A 160 7.08 -12.15 -14.77
CA ASN A 160 7.70 -12.64 -13.54
C ASN A 160 8.60 -13.86 -13.76
N TYR A 161 8.55 -14.50 -14.93
CA TYR A 161 9.32 -15.72 -15.22
C TYR A 161 10.28 -15.50 -16.38
N LEU A 162 11.50 -16.03 -16.24
CA LEU A 162 12.58 -15.83 -17.20
C LEU A 162 12.18 -16.25 -18.62
N PHE A 163 11.58 -17.43 -18.78
CA PHE A 163 11.28 -18.01 -20.10
C PHE A 163 10.07 -17.38 -20.80
N THR A 164 9.31 -16.55 -20.07
CA THR A 164 8.13 -15.83 -20.60
C THR A 164 8.37 -14.31 -20.65
N ASN A 165 9.59 -13.86 -20.36
CA ASN A 165 9.94 -12.45 -20.32
C ASN A 165 11.04 -12.12 -21.36
N PRO A 166 10.69 -11.49 -22.51
CA PRO A 166 11.65 -11.17 -23.55
C PRO A 166 12.77 -10.24 -23.07
N VAL A 167 12.46 -9.31 -22.18
CA VAL A 167 13.41 -8.33 -21.65
C VAL A 167 14.46 -9.04 -20.79
N ALA A 168 14.02 -9.96 -19.93
CA ALA A 168 14.92 -10.76 -19.09
C ALA A 168 15.80 -11.69 -19.91
N MET A 169 15.23 -12.38 -20.91
CA MET A 169 15.98 -13.25 -21.82
C MET A 169 17.03 -12.48 -22.62
N ARG A 170 16.63 -11.35 -23.21
CA ARG A 170 17.54 -10.46 -23.94
C ARG A 170 18.66 -9.98 -23.05
N LYS A 171 18.36 -9.54 -21.81
CA LYS A 171 19.38 -9.10 -20.86
C LYS A 171 20.33 -10.23 -20.47
N ALA A 172 19.84 -11.45 -20.29
CA ALA A 172 20.66 -12.62 -20.00
C ALA A 172 21.65 -12.90 -21.16
N LEU A 173 21.19 -12.81 -22.41
CA LEU A 173 22.03 -12.98 -23.59
C LEU A 173 23.09 -11.86 -23.72
N GLU A 174 22.68 -10.60 -23.63
CA GLU A 174 23.57 -9.42 -23.70
C GLU A 174 24.68 -9.49 -22.65
N THR A 175 24.34 -9.94 -21.44
CA THR A 175 25.29 -10.03 -20.32
C THR A 175 26.00 -11.39 -20.24
N ARG A 176 25.80 -12.28 -21.23
CA ARG A 176 26.34 -13.65 -21.22
C ARG A 176 26.07 -14.40 -19.90
N GLY A 177 24.90 -14.19 -19.31
CA GLY A 177 24.45 -14.81 -18.06
C GLY A 177 24.85 -14.09 -16.78
N GLU A 178 25.66 -13.01 -16.84
CA GLU A 178 26.08 -12.26 -15.64
C GLU A 178 24.88 -11.68 -14.85
N SER A 179 23.85 -11.21 -15.56
CA SER A 179 22.61 -10.72 -14.93
C SER A 179 21.90 -11.80 -14.10
N LEU A 180 21.88 -13.05 -14.57
CA LEU A 180 21.29 -14.18 -13.85
C LEU A 180 22.10 -14.54 -12.62
N MET A 181 23.44 -14.57 -12.75
CA MET A 181 24.34 -14.81 -11.62
C MET A 181 24.18 -13.76 -10.53
N ARG A 182 24.05 -12.48 -10.90
CA ARG A 182 23.78 -11.41 -9.94
C ARG A 182 22.40 -11.54 -9.29
N GLY A 183 21.37 -11.84 -10.06
CA GLY A 183 20.01 -12.07 -9.52
C GLY A 183 19.98 -13.22 -8.52
N PHE A 184 20.69 -14.31 -8.79
CA PHE A 184 20.79 -15.45 -7.88
C PHE A 184 21.53 -15.11 -6.58
N ARG A 185 22.60 -14.30 -6.64
CA ARG A 185 23.28 -13.79 -5.44
C ARG A 185 22.34 -12.94 -4.59
N ASN A 186 21.61 -12.01 -5.21
CA ASN A 186 20.62 -11.19 -4.50
C ASN A 186 19.57 -12.07 -3.80
N PHE A 187 19.07 -13.11 -4.50
CA PHE A 187 18.12 -14.06 -3.92
C PHE A 187 18.70 -14.80 -2.70
N LEU A 188 19.96 -15.25 -2.76
CA LEU A 188 20.62 -15.89 -1.63
C LEU A 188 20.80 -14.92 -0.46
N ASP A 189 21.21 -13.69 -0.73
CA ASP A 189 21.43 -12.69 0.32
C ASP A 189 20.10 -12.31 1.00
N ASP A 190 19.00 -12.24 0.24
CA ASP A 190 17.64 -12.01 0.77
C ASP A 190 17.14 -13.19 1.58
N LEU A 191 17.40 -14.42 1.14
CA LEU A 191 17.09 -15.63 1.88
C LEU A 191 17.86 -15.70 3.22
N GLN A 192 19.12 -15.29 3.23
CA GLN A 192 19.93 -15.19 4.46
C GLN A 192 19.42 -14.10 5.39
N ALA A 193 18.97 -12.97 4.85
CA ALA A 193 18.39 -11.88 5.64
C ALA A 193 16.99 -12.21 6.17
N GLY A 194 16.29 -13.18 5.56
CA GLY A 194 14.92 -13.54 5.91
C GLY A 194 13.86 -12.54 5.40
N ASP A 195 14.25 -11.63 4.50
CA ASP A 195 13.37 -10.61 3.92
C ASP A 195 13.86 -10.23 2.51
N VAL A 196 12.93 -9.80 1.63
CA VAL A 196 13.24 -9.34 0.27
C VAL A 196 13.71 -7.89 0.33
N ARG A 197 15.01 -7.66 0.19
CA ARG A 197 15.59 -6.33 0.41
C ARG A 197 15.60 -5.52 -0.88
N MET A 198 14.90 -4.38 -0.84
CA MET A 198 14.92 -3.41 -1.95
C MET A 198 16.26 -2.68 -2.08
N THR A 199 17.03 -2.60 -0.99
CA THR A 199 18.36 -1.98 -0.95
C THR A 199 19.20 -2.63 0.14
N ASN A 200 20.52 -2.55 0.00
CA ASN A 200 21.44 -2.91 1.07
C ASN A 200 21.39 -1.84 2.18
N PRO A 201 21.05 -2.19 3.44
CA PRO A 201 21.06 -1.24 4.56
C PRO A 201 22.45 -0.65 4.83
N ASP A 202 23.52 -1.43 4.58
CA ASP A 202 24.90 -1.00 4.85
C ASP A 202 25.36 0.17 3.97
N HIS A 203 24.63 0.43 2.88
CA HIS A 203 24.91 1.57 2.00
C HIS A 203 24.48 2.90 2.63
N PHE A 204 23.66 2.91 3.67
CA PHE A 204 23.13 4.14 4.27
C PHE A 204 23.51 4.25 5.75
N ARG A 205 24.22 5.33 6.06
CA ARG A 205 24.67 5.72 7.39
C ARG A 205 24.12 7.10 7.70
N VAL A 206 23.20 7.15 8.67
CA VAL A 206 22.60 8.39 9.17
C VAL A 206 23.70 9.28 9.72
N GLY A 207 23.75 10.53 9.27
CA GLY A 207 24.78 11.52 9.61
C GLY A 207 26.01 11.51 8.69
N GLU A 208 26.25 10.46 7.91
CA GLU A 208 27.38 10.40 6.96
C GLU A 208 26.93 10.61 5.51
N ASN A 209 25.93 9.86 5.06
CA ASN A 209 25.42 9.91 3.69
C ASN A 209 23.88 9.95 3.58
N LEU A 210 23.20 10.01 4.74
CA LEU A 210 21.77 10.19 4.90
C LEU A 210 21.53 11.19 6.03
N ALA A 211 20.55 12.09 5.93
CA ALA A 211 20.30 13.13 6.95
C ALA A 211 21.51 14.02 7.22
N THR A 212 22.16 14.47 6.16
CA THR A 212 23.42 15.22 6.23
C THR A 212 23.22 16.74 6.20
N THR A 213 21.99 17.24 6.29
CA THR A 213 21.75 18.69 6.30
C THR A 213 22.28 19.27 7.61
N PRO A 214 23.19 20.27 7.56
CA PRO A 214 23.81 20.80 8.78
C PRO A 214 22.76 21.35 9.75
N GLY A 215 22.86 20.96 11.02
CA GLY A 215 21.94 21.38 12.08
C GLY A 215 22.45 20.97 13.45
N ALA A 216 21.78 21.43 14.49
CA ALA A 216 22.11 21.13 15.88
C ALA A 216 20.85 20.78 16.68
N VAL A 217 21.00 19.88 17.65
CA VAL A 217 19.96 19.59 18.63
C VAL A 217 19.87 20.78 19.60
N VAL A 218 18.73 21.47 19.59
CA VAL A 218 18.48 22.65 20.43
C VAL A 218 17.62 22.36 21.66
N LEU A 219 16.89 21.24 21.64
CA LEU A 219 16.14 20.73 22.78
C LEU A 219 16.23 19.20 22.80
N ARG A 220 16.36 18.64 24.00
CA ARG A 220 16.22 17.19 24.22
C ARG A 220 15.34 16.97 25.44
N THR A 221 14.22 16.28 25.26
CA THR A 221 13.34 15.79 26.33
C THR A 221 13.48 14.28 26.46
N ARG A 222 12.66 13.65 27.32
CA ARG A 222 12.60 12.18 27.40
C ARG A 222 11.96 11.54 26.16
N LEU A 223 11.21 12.31 25.36
CA LEU A 223 10.47 11.83 24.19
C LEU A 223 11.04 12.29 22.85
N VAL A 224 11.61 13.49 22.78
CA VAL A 224 11.96 14.14 21.51
C VAL A 224 13.27 14.91 21.59
N GLU A 225 14.01 14.89 20.49
CA GLU A 225 15.04 15.88 20.18
C GLU A 225 14.49 16.84 19.13
N VAL A 226 14.70 18.14 19.33
CA VAL A 226 14.36 19.16 18.34
C VAL A 226 15.65 19.61 17.69
N ILE A 227 15.73 19.44 16.37
CA ILE A 227 16.87 19.85 15.57
C ILE A 227 16.53 21.18 14.91
N HIS A 228 17.40 22.17 15.10
CA HIS A 228 17.39 23.42 14.34
C HIS A 228 18.45 23.31 13.24
N TYR A 229 18.04 23.50 12.00
CA TYR A 229 18.97 23.41 10.87
C TYR A 229 19.67 24.75 10.63
N ALA A 230 20.93 24.68 10.17
CA ALA A 230 21.71 25.87 9.84
C ALA A 230 21.10 26.57 8.62
N PRO A 231 20.79 27.88 8.69
CA PRO A 231 20.28 28.64 7.56
C PRO A 231 21.25 28.61 6.37
N THR A 232 20.73 28.47 5.14
CA THR A 232 21.54 28.54 3.91
C THR A 232 21.48 29.91 3.24
N GLN A 233 20.57 30.79 3.68
CA GLN A 233 20.39 32.15 3.16
C GLN A 233 20.89 33.22 4.15
N PRO A 234 21.34 34.40 3.67
CA PRO A 234 21.75 35.51 4.55
C PRO A 234 20.62 36.07 5.42
N THR A 235 19.39 35.98 4.93
CA THR A 235 18.17 36.42 5.61
C THR A 235 17.12 35.34 5.51
N VAL A 236 16.36 35.13 6.58
CA VAL A 236 15.27 34.15 6.65
C VAL A 236 13.94 34.81 6.98
N HIS A 237 12.85 34.11 6.71
CA HIS A 237 11.51 34.52 7.15
C HIS A 237 11.43 34.60 8.68
N ALA A 238 10.67 35.58 9.18
CA ALA A 238 10.55 35.83 10.61
C ALA A 238 9.78 34.74 11.37
N GLU A 239 8.80 34.09 10.74
CA GLU A 239 8.05 32.97 11.32
C GLU A 239 8.73 31.65 10.94
N PRO A 240 9.23 30.86 11.91
CA PRO A 240 9.89 29.60 11.61
C PRO A 240 8.88 28.50 11.28
N VAL A 241 9.36 27.45 10.62
CA VAL A 241 8.63 26.21 10.34
C VAL A 241 9.07 25.14 11.33
N VAL A 242 8.13 24.57 12.08
CA VAL A 242 8.33 23.45 13.01
C VAL A 242 7.68 22.21 12.41
N ILE A 243 8.49 21.26 11.99
CA ILE A 243 8.02 20.02 11.38
C ILE A 243 7.86 18.94 12.45
N VAL A 244 6.61 18.56 12.71
CA VAL A 244 6.27 17.43 13.57
C VAL A 244 6.22 16.15 12.73
N THR A 245 7.22 15.29 12.90
CA THR A 245 7.34 14.04 12.14
C THR A 245 6.44 12.93 12.70
N PRO A 246 6.01 11.95 11.89
CA PRO A 246 5.34 10.77 12.41
C PRO A 246 6.33 9.90 13.21
N TRP A 247 5.86 9.20 14.23
CA TRP A 247 6.68 8.29 15.06
C TRP A 247 6.83 6.88 14.49
N ILE A 248 6.10 6.54 13.42
CA ILE A 248 6.22 5.24 12.74
C ILE A 248 7.52 5.17 11.93
N ASN A 249 7.91 6.29 11.30
CA ASN A 249 9.13 6.43 10.54
C ASN A 249 10.08 7.41 11.24
N LYS A 250 11.37 7.39 10.89
CA LYS A 250 12.33 8.34 11.44
C LYS A 250 12.30 9.67 10.70
N PHE A 251 12.71 10.74 11.39
CA PHE A 251 12.64 12.13 10.89
C PHE A 251 13.33 12.34 9.54
N TYR A 252 14.42 11.60 9.28
CA TYR A 252 15.21 11.72 8.07
C TYR A 252 14.48 11.31 6.78
N VAL A 253 13.24 10.81 6.85
CA VAL A 253 12.39 10.66 5.65
C VAL A 253 12.20 12.01 4.92
N LEU A 254 12.27 13.12 5.66
CA LEU A 254 12.20 14.49 5.13
C LEU A 254 13.59 15.06 4.80
N ASP A 255 14.65 14.36 5.16
CA ASP A 255 16.04 14.76 4.97
C ASP A 255 16.88 13.56 4.54
N LEU A 256 16.60 13.01 3.36
CA LEU A 256 17.29 11.82 2.87
C LEU A 256 18.70 12.16 2.38
N VAL A 257 18.85 12.37 1.07
CA VAL A 257 20.10 12.81 0.43
C VAL A 257 19.93 14.26 -0.04
N PRO A 258 21.00 15.02 -0.31
CA PRO A 258 20.89 16.45 -0.65
C PRO A 258 19.97 16.79 -1.84
N ARG A 259 19.74 15.85 -2.77
CA ARG A 259 18.81 15.99 -3.89
C ARG A 259 17.35 15.64 -3.56
N LYS A 260 17.11 14.95 -2.45
CA LYS A 260 15.81 14.46 -1.98
C LYS A 260 15.54 14.89 -0.53
N SER A 261 16.06 16.06 -0.15
CA SER A 261 15.87 16.64 1.18
C SER A 261 14.85 17.78 1.08
N MET A 262 13.70 17.59 1.73
CA MET A 262 12.70 18.65 1.87
C MET A 262 13.24 19.74 2.79
N ILE A 263 13.98 19.38 3.84
CA ILE A 263 14.61 20.34 4.76
C ILE A 263 15.52 21.30 3.98
N ARG A 264 16.43 20.75 3.17
CA ARG A 264 17.34 21.57 2.37
C ARG A 264 16.59 22.48 1.41
N PHE A 265 15.54 21.98 0.76
CA PHE A 265 14.70 22.79 -0.10
C PHE A 265 14.08 23.97 0.66
N LEU A 266 13.55 23.76 1.86
CA LEU A 266 12.94 24.82 2.68
C LEU A 266 13.99 25.87 3.14
N LEU A 267 15.17 25.42 3.58
CA LEU A 267 16.28 26.31 3.91
C LEU A 267 16.69 27.17 2.72
N ASP A 268 16.78 26.56 1.53
CA ASP A 268 17.13 27.26 0.30
C ASP A 268 16.05 28.28 -0.13
N GLN A 269 14.79 28.10 0.29
CA GLN A 269 13.73 29.11 0.15
C GLN A 269 13.81 30.23 1.22
N GLY A 270 14.79 30.19 2.12
CA GLY A 270 14.95 31.19 3.19
C GLY A 270 14.03 30.96 4.39
N LEU A 271 13.52 29.75 4.59
CA LEU A 271 12.75 29.41 5.79
C LEU A 271 13.69 29.00 6.92
N ASP A 272 13.36 29.38 8.15
CA ASP A 272 14.03 28.88 9.35
C ASP A 272 13.33 27.59 9.81
N VAL A 273 14.06 26.48 9.89
CA VAL A 273 13.45 25.14 9.96
C VAL A 273 13.88 24.37 11.21
N PHE A 274 12.87 23.89 11.93
CA PHE A 274 12.99 22.98 13.06
C PHE A 274 12.32 21.65 12.72
N ILE A 275 12.85 20.53 13.23
CA ILE A 275 12.22 19.21 13.06
C ILE A 275 12.27 18.41 14.36
N THR A 276 11.20 17.66 14.63
CA THR A 276 11.18 16.69 15.74
C THR A 276 11.83 15.37 15.33
N SER A 277 12.75 14.88 16.17
CA SER A 277 13.34 13.55 16.13
C SER A 277 12.87 12.77 17.35
N TRP A 278 11.93 11.84 17.15
CA TRP A 278 11.34 11.06 18.23
C TRP A 278 12.26 9.97 18.74
N LYS A 279 12.28 9.78 20.06
CA LYS A 279 12.97 8.66 20.70
C LYS A 279 12.28 7.35 20.32
N ASN A 280 13.06 6.33 19.95
CA ASN A 280 12.55 4.97 19.80
C ASN A 280 12.12 4.43 21.18
N PRO A 281 10.87 3.96 21.35
CA PRO A 281 10.37 3.52 22.64
C PRO A 281 11.12 2.30 23.15
N ASP A 282 11.41 2.29 24.44
CA ASP A 282 11.97 1.16 25.18
C ASP A 282 11.05 0.81 26.36
N ALA A 283 11.40 -0.22 27.15
CA ALA A 283 10.57 -0.68 28.27
C ALA A 283 10.29 0.41 29.33
N SER A 284 11.15 1.43 29.47
CA SER A 284 10.94 2.55 30.40
C SER A 284 9.82 3.49 29.96
N MET A 285 9.37 3.40 28.71
CA MET A 285 8.34 4.25 28.12
C MET A 285 6.94 3.62 28.14
N ARG A 286 6.74 2.54 28.90
CA ARG A 286 5.47 1.80 28.96
C ARG A 286 4.28 2.66 29.37
N ASP A 287 4.50 3.60 30.28
CA ASP A 287 3.45 4.44 30.86
C ASP A 287 3.34 5.81 30.15
N VAL A 288 4.04 5.99 29.02
CA VAL A 288 3.94 7.21 28.20
C VAL A 288 2.54 7.29 27.60
N THR A 289 1.88 8.42 27.84
CA THR A 289 0.54 8.69 27.32
C THR A 289 0.59 9.56 26.07
N PHE A 290 -0.53 9.68 25.37
CA PHE A 290 -0.65 10.60 24.24
C PHE A 290 -0.44 12.06 24.68
N ASP A 291 -0.91 12.42 25.87
CA ASP A 291 -0.76 13.78 26.43
C ASP A 291 0.71 14.13 26.64
N ASP A 292 1.55 13.16 27.02
CA ASP A 292 2.99 13.37 27.14
C ASP A 292 3.62 13.75 25.79
N TYR A 293 3.21 13.09 24.69
CA TYR A 293 3.68 13.43 23.34
C TYR A 293 3.23 14.83 22.91
N LEU A 294 2.05 15.28 23.34
CA LEU A 294 1.56 16.62 23.05
C LEU A 294 2.34 17.68 23.84
N LEU A 295 2.53 17.49 25.14
CA LEU A 295 3.13 18.47 26.04
C LEU A 295 4.66 18.48 25.99
N GLU A 296 5.29 17.32 26.10
CA GLU A 296 6.75 17.18 26.13
C GLU A 296 7.37 16.95 24.75
N GLY A 297 6.53 16.75 23.74
CA GLY A 297 6.93 16.62 22.34
C GLY A 297 6.60 17.88 21.54
N VAL A 298 5.37 17.95 21.04
CA VAL A 298 4.93 18.98 20.07
C VAL A 298 4.98 20.37 20.67
N HIS A 299 4.39 20.57 21.86
CA HIS A 299 4.36 21.87 22.51
C HIS A 299 5.78 22.36 22.84
N ALA A 300 6.63 21.48 23.37
CA ALA A 300 8.02 21.81 23.66
C ALA A 300 8.82 22.21 22.40
N ALA A 301 8.55 21.58 21.25
CA ALA A 301 9.17 21.93 19.97
C ALA A 301 8.74 23.32 19.46
N VAL A 302 7.46 23.66 19.61
CA VAL A 302 6.96 25.00 19.26
C VAL A 302 7.56 26.07 20.17
N GLU A 303 7.61 25.82 21.47
CA GLU A 303 8.13 26.79 22.44
C GLU A 303 9.63 27.05 22.25
N VAL A 304 10.45 26.02 22.01
CA VAL A 304 11.88 26.24 21.75
C VAL A 304 12.12 27.01 20.45
N ALA A 305 11.34 26.74 19.40
CA ALA A 305 11.44 27.48 18.14
C ALA A 305 11.09 28.96 18.32
N ARG A 306 10.00 29.27 19.05
CA ARG A 306 9.62 30.65 19.38
C ARG A 306 10.68 31.35 20.24
N ALA A 307 11.22 30.65 21.24
CA ALA A 307 12.22 31.20 22.13
C ALA A 307 13.53 31.55 21.41
N LEU A 308 13.98 30.71 20.46
CA LEU A 308 15.21 30.94 19.71
C LEU A 308 15.09 32.02 18.64
N THR A 309 13.94 32.08 17.97
CA THR A 309 13.69 33.03 16.87
C THR A 309 13.13 34.37 17.33
N GLY A 310 12.54 34.42 18.52
CA GLY A 310 11.75 35.57 19.00
C GLY A 310 10.41 35.74 18.28
N ALA A 311 10.00 34.79 17.43
CA ALA A 311 8.79 34.88 16.64
C ALA A 311 7.52 34.70 17.53
N PRO A 312 6.47 35.52 17.33
CA PRO A 312 5.23 35.36 18.08
C PRO A 312 4.47 34.09 17.70
N LYS A 313 4.64 33.61 16.46
CA LYS A 313 3.97 32.46 15.85
C LYS A 313 4.96 31.60 15.07
N VAL A 314 4.57 30.36 14.82
CA VAL A 314 5.29 29.39 13.99
C VAL A 314 4.32 28.76 12.99
N HIS A 315 4.84 28.29 11.86
CA HIS A 315 4.13 27.34 11.00
C HIS A 315 4.40 25.92 11.51
N ALA A 316 3.37 25.21 11.96
CA ALA A 316 3.47 23.85 12.50
C ALA A 316 2.35 22.96 11.96
#